data_AF-C4A078-F1
#
_entry.id   AF-C4A078-F1
#
_cell.length_a   1.000
_cell.length_b   1.000
_cell.length_c   1.000
_cell.angle_alpha   90.00
_cell.angle_beta   90.00
_cell.angle_gamma   90.00
#
_symmetry.space_group_name_H-M   'P 1'
#
loop_
_entity.id
_entity.type
_entity.pdbx_description
1 polymer ?
#
loop_
_entity_poly.entity_id
_entity_poly.type
_entity_poly.pdbx_seq_one_letter_code
_entity_poly.pdbx_strand_id
1 'polypeptide(L)'
;MADADAEVPCAVVVFSGKRKSGKDFVTDLLQRRLGEDKCELMRLSGPLKSQYAKEHGLDLERLLDASEYKETYRLDMIRWGEERRKQDPGYFCFLATRCPGAQKPVWVITDARRKTDIQYFRGKFGTRAISVRVEAQEEVRRKRGWVFTSGGQIA
;
A
#
# COMPACT_ATOMS: atom_id res chain seq x y z
N MET A 1 20.83 21.49 -0.19
CA MET A 1 20.98 20.45 0.85
C MET A 1 20.71 19.14 0.16
N ALA A 2 21.76 18.35 -0.08
CA ALA A 2 21.75 17.25 -1.04
C ALA A 2 20.65 16.23 -0.70
N ASP A 3 19.78 15.95 -1.68
CA ASP A 3 18.96 14.74 -1.68
C ASP A 3 19.94 13.57 -1.56
N ALA A 4 19.93 12.87 -0.43
CA ALA A 4 20.64 11.61 -0.32
C ALA A 4 20.03 10.69 -1.39
N ASP A 5 20.83 10.31 -2.38
CA ASP A 5 20.46 9.44 -3.49
C ASP A 5 19.79 8.18 -2.93
N ALA A 6 18.45 8.17 -2.94
CA ALA A 6 17.71 6.94 -2.75
C ALA A 6 18.06 6.07 -3.96
N GLU A 7 18.78 4.97 -3.73
CA GLU A 7 19.17 4.06 -4.80
C GLU A 7 17.93 3.71 -5.64
N VAL A 8 18.03 3.92 -6.95
CA VAL A 8 16.91 3.65 -7.85
C VAL A 8 16.71 2.14 -7.87
N PRO A 9 15.54 1.61 -7.44
CA PRO A 9 15.33 0.18 -7.33
C PRO A 9 15.49 -0.48 -8.70
N CYS A 10 15.96 -1.72 -8.71
CA CYS A 10 15.99 -2.57 -9.89
C CYS A 10 14.57 -2.89 -10.37
N ALA A 11 13.63 -3.09 -9.44
CA ALA A 11 12.23 -3.37 -9.76
C ALA A 11 11.28 -2.80 -8.70
N VAL A 12 10.14 -2.27 -9.16
CA VAL A 12 9.00 -1.86 -8.32
C VAL A 12 7.79 -2.66 -8.77
N VAL A 13 7.37 -3.63 -7.96
CA VAL A 13 6.21 -4.49 -8.25
C VAL A 13 4.99 -3.97 -7.52
N VAL A 14 4.02 -3.44 -8.27
CA VAL A 14 2.79 -2.85 -7.74
C VAL A 14 1.67 -3.88 -7.78
N PHE A 15 1.32 -4.42 -6.62
CA PHE A 15 0.22 -5.38 -6.47
C PHE A 15 -1.11 -4.68 -6.26
N SER A 16 -2.13 -5.16 -6.97
CA SER A 16 -3.53 -4.80 -6.74
C SER A 16 -4.40 -6.06 -6.72
N GLY A 17 -5.57 -5.98 -6.09
CA GLY A 17 -6.47 -7.12 -6.00
C GLY A 17 -7.55 -6.93 -4.95
N LYS A 18 -8.72 -7.50 -5.23
CA LYS A 18 -9.86 -7.42 -4.31
C LYS A 18 -9.56 -8.17 -3.00
N ARG A 19 -10.21 -7.75 -1.90
CA ARG A 19 -10.10 -8.43 -0.59
C ARG A 19 -10.37 -9.94 -0.74
N LYS A 20 -9.57 -10.75 -0.05
CA LYS A 20 -9.58 -12.22 -0.06
C LYS A 20 -9.18 -12.89 -1.40
N SER A 21 -8.59 -12.16 -2.36
CA SER A 21 -8.05 -12.77 -3.59
C SER A 21 -6.80 -13.64 -3.36
N GLY A 22 -6.07 -13.41 -2.27
CA GLY A 22 -4.79 -14.07 -1.99
C GLY A 22 -3.58 -13.21 -2.31
N LYS A 23 -3.78 -11.92 -2.62
CA LYS A 23 -2.70 -10.95 -2.85
C LYS A 23 -1.60 -11.00 -1.77
N ASP A 24 -1.98 -10.95 -0.50
CA ASP A 24 -1.02 -10.92 0.61
C ASP A 24 -0.16 -12.19 0.63
N PHE A 25 -0.76 -13.36 0.37
CA PHE A 25 -0.01 -14.62 0.23
C PHE A 25 1.03 -14.55 -0.89
N VAL A 26 0.68 -13.96 -2.04
CA VAL A 26 1.60 -13.84 -3.19
C VAL A 26 2.74 -12.87 -2.87
N THR A 27 2.45 -11.72 -2.25
CA THR A 27 3.50 -10.75 -1.89
C THR A 27 4.45 -11.31 -0.85
N ASP A 28 3.94 -12.02 0.16
CA ASP A 28 4.76 -12.64 1.20
C ASP A 28 5.62 -13.76 0.61
N LEU A 29 5.05 -14.59 -0.26
CA LEU A 29 5.80 -15.63 -0.96
C LEU A 29 6.90 -15.04 -1.84
N LEU A 30 6.62 -13.95 -2.56
CA LEU A 30 7.59 -13.26 -3.39
C LEU A 30 8.78 -12.75 -2.56
N GLN A 31 8.51 -12.07 -1.44
CA GLN A 31 9.57 -11.58 -0.56
C GLN A 31 10.42 -12.74 -0.01
N ARG A 32 9.79 -13.82 0.48
CA ARG A 32 10.51 -15.00 0.98
C ARG A 32 11.42 -15.64 -0.06
N ARG A 33 11.01 -15.64 -1.33
CA ARG A 33 11.80 -16.20 -2.45
C ARG A 33 12.96 -15.29 -2.86
N LEU A 34 12.78 -13.97 -2.77
CA LEU A 34 13.83 -13.00 -3.11
C LEU A 34 14.82 -12.75 -1.95
N GLY A 35 14.37 -12.95 -0.71
CA GLY A 35 15.11 -12.59 0.50
C GLY A 35 14.66 -11.24 1.06
N GLU A 36 14.45 -11.17 2.38
CA GLU A 36 14.08 -9.93 3.08
C GLU A 36 15.18 -8.87 2.99
N ASP A 37 16.43 -9.26 2.78
CA ASP A 37 17.58 -8.37 2.55
C ASP A 37 17.49 -7.64 1.20
N LYS A 38 16.80 -8.22 0.21
CA LYS A 38 16.71 -7.69 -1.17
C LYS A 38 15.34 -7.12 -1.52
N CYS A 39 14.30 -7.53 -0.80
CA CYS A 39 12.92 -7.21 -1.13
C CYS A 39 12.19 -6.53 0.04
N GLU A 40 11.69 -5.32 -0.20
CA GLU A 40 10.88 -4.58 0.78
C GLU A 40 9.39 -4.65 0.45
N LEU A 41 8.56 -5.01 1.44
CA LEU A 41 7.11 -4.92 1.34
C LEU A 41 6.64 -3.54 1.79
N MET A 42 6.31 -2.67 0.84
CA MET A 42 5.85 -1.31 1.12
C MET A 42 4.31 -1.25 1.17
N ARG A 43 3.80 -0.54 2.18
CA ARG A 43 2.36 -0.31 2.39
C ARG A 43 2.04 1.18 2.26
N LEU A 44 1.18 1.55 1.32
CA LEU A 44 0.64 2.91 1.18
C LEU A 44 -0.26 3.30 2.36
N SER A 45 -0.88 2.29 3.01
CA SER A 45 -1.65 2.52 4.23
C SER A 45 -0.80 2.89 5.46
N GLY A 46 0.51 2.63 5.44
CA GLY A 46 1.41 3.05 6.53
C GLY A 46 1.49 4.57 6.63
N PRO A 47 1.95 5.27 5.59
CA PRO A 47 1.96 6.73 5.53
C PRO A 47 0.60 7.40 5.74
N LEU A 48 -0.49 6.77 5.27
CA LEU A 48 -1.86 7.24 5.54
C LEU A 48 -2.11 7.35 7.04
N LYS A 49 -1.83 6.27 7.79
CA LYS A 49 -2.05 6.26 9.24
C LYS A 49 -1.11 7.20 9.98
N SER A 50 0.18 7.22 9.61
CA SER A 50 1.15 8.05 10.32
C SER A 50 0.90 9.54 10.12
N GLN A 51 0.55 9.99 8.90
CA GLN A 51 0.23 11.38 8.65
C GLN A 51 -1.12 11.78 9.26
N TYR A 52 -2.13 10.91 9.18
CA TYR A 52 -3.41 11.16 9.83
C TYR A 52 -3.24 11.30 11.35
N ALA A 53 -2.51 10.38 11.99
CA ALA A 53 -2.25 10.46 13.42
C ALA A 53 -1.51 11.76 13.80
N LYS A 54 -0.48 12.12 13.03
CA LYS A 54 0.31 13.34 13.24
C LYS A 54 -0.54 14.60 13.18
N GLU A 55 -1.40 14.74 12.18
CA GLU A 55 -2.20 15.95 11.99
C GLU A 55 -3.38 16.08 12.95
N HIS A 56 -3.91 14.94 13.41
CA HIS A 56 -5.03 14.90 14.33
C HIS A 56 -4.59 14.72 15.79
N GLY A 57 -3.27 14.77 16.08
CA GLY A 57 -2.73 14.60 17.43
C GLY A 57 -3.06 13.24 18.05
N LEU A 58 -3.18 12.19 17.24
CA LEU A 58 -3.52 10.84 17.70
C LEU A 58 -2.25 10.04 18.00
N ASP A 59 -2.39 9.12 18.95
CA ASP A 59 -1.38 8.10 19.21
C ASP A 59 -1.32 7.11 18.03
N LEU A 60 -0.18 7.10 17.33
CA LEU A 60 0.04 6.23 16.19
C LEU A 60 0.06 4.75 16.58
N GLU A 61 0.63 4.39 17.72
CA GLU A 61 0.71 2.98 18.15
C GLU A 61 -0.70 2.44 18.39
N ARG A 62 -1.56 3.24 19.04
CA ARG A 62 -2.97 2.89 19.24
C ARG A 62 -3.78 2.83 17.95
N LEU A 63 -3.44 3.65 16.94
CA LEU A 63 -4.07 3.62 15.61
C LEU A 63 -3.59 2.42 14.76
N LEU A 64 -2.38 1.91 15.04
CA LEU A 64 -1.83 0.72 14.40
C LEU A 64 -2.40 -0.57 15.00
N ASP A 65 -2.72 -0.57 16.30
CA ASP A 65 -3.29 -1.70 17.01
C ASP A 65 -4.72 -2.05 16.52
N ALA A 66 -5.08 -3.34 16.63
CA ALA A 66 -6.34 -3.90 16.17
C ALA A 66 -7.53 -3.61 17.11
N SER A 67 -7.52 -2.46 17.77
CA SER A 67 -8.52 -2.06 18.74
C SER A 67 -9.75 -1.39 18.09
N GLU A 68 -10.89 -1.37 18.79
CA GLU A 68 -12.10 -0.63 18.38
C GLU A 68 -11.80 0.84 18.07
N TYR A 69 -10.81 1.42 18.77
CA TYR A 69 -10.29 2.77 18.56
C TYR A 69 -9.95 3.06 17.08
N LYS A 70 -9.33 2.09 16.39
CA LYS A 70 -8.99 2.23 14.97
C LYS A 70 -10.22 2.23 14.07
N GLU A 71 -11.23 1.43 14.37
CA GLU A 71 -12.45 1.36 13.56
C GLU A 71 -13.28 2.65 13.72
N THR A 72 -13.22 3.32 14.87
CA THR A 72 -13.82 4.65 15.09
C THR A 72 -13.32 5.68 14.08
N TYR A 73 -12.01 5.76 13.84
CA TYR A 73 -11.42 6.76 12.93
C TYR A 73 -11.29 6.28 11.49
N ARG A 74 -11.67 5.04 11.18
CA ARG A 74 -11.40 4.43 9.87
C ARG A 74 -12.05 5.20 8.72
N LEU A 75 -13.32 5.56 8.86
CA LEU A 75 -14.07 6.27 7.82
C LEU A 75 -13.50 7.67 7.59
N ASP A 76 -13.19 8.40 8.67
CA ASP A 76 -12.65 9.74 8.58
C ASP A 76 -11.22 9.75 8.03
N MET A 77 -10.39 8.78 8.42
CA MET A 77 -9.05 8.58 7.85
C MET A 77 -9.11 8.26 6.35
N ILE A 78 -10.09 7.44 5.91
CA ILE A 78 -10.29 7.19 4.47
C ILE A 78 -10.67 8.48 3.76
N ARG A 79 -11.64 9.24 4.29
CA ARG A 79 -12.10 10.52 3.70
C ARG A 79 -10.96 11.53 3.61
N TRP A 80 -10.24 11.73 4.71
CA TRP A 80 -9.05 12.59 4.77
C TRP A 80 -7.99 12.15 3.76
N GLY A 81 -7.74 10.84 3.67
CA GLY A 81 -6.78 10.28 2.71
C GLY A 81 -7.21 10.47 1.25
N GLU A 82 -8.51 10.39 0.93
CA GLU A 82 -8.99 10.73 -0.42
C GLU A 82 -8.81 12.21 -0.72
N GLU A 83 -9.08 13.09 0.24
CA GLU A 83 -8.90 14.53 0.05
C GLU A 83 -7.43 14.88 -0.24
N ARG A 84 -6.49 14.27 0.50
CA ARG A 84 -5.06 14.39 0.20
C ARG A 84 -4.69 13.89 -1.20
N ARG A 85 -5.28 12.79 -1.65
CA ARG A 85 -5.02 12.24 -2.99
C ARG A 85 -5.63 13.08 -4.12
N LYS A 86 -6.72 13.82 -3.88
CA LYS A 86 -7.26 14.75 -4.88
C LYS A 86 -6.29 15.91 -5.12
N GLN A 87 -5.62 16.37 -4.07
CA GLN A 87 -4.65 17.47 -4.14
C GLN A 87 -3.30 16.98 -4.70
N ASP A 88 -2.81 15.84 -4.19
CA ASP A 88 -1.59 15.19 -4.65
C ASP A 88 -1.81 13.67 -4.74
N PRO A 89 -2.08 13.14 -5.95
CA PRO A 89 -2.29 11.70 -6.17
C PRO A 89 -1.09 10.83 -5.77
N GLY A 90 0.12 11.39 -5.75
CA GLY A 90 1.36 10.72 -5.42
C GLY A 90 1.73 10.76 -3.93
N TYR A 91 1.00 11.52 -3.11
CA TYR A 91 1.38 11.85 -1.73
C TYR A 91 1.81 10.63 -0.89
N PHE A 92 0.95 9.61 -0.80
CA PHE A 92 1.26 8.41 -0.01
C PHE A 92 2.28 7.49 -0.69
N CYS A 93 2.34 7.49 -2.02
CA CYS A 93 3.34 6.72 -2.75
C CYS A 93 4.75 7.27 -2.50
N PHE A 94 4.88 8.60 -2.55
CA PHE A 94 6.11 9.29 -2.21
C PHE A 94 6.58 8.99 -0.79
N LEU A 95 5.69 9.13 0.20
CA LEU A 95 6.01 8.85 1.59
C LEU A 95 6.36 7.38 1.84
N ALA A 96 5.67 6.43 1.18
CA ALA A 96 5.95 5.01 1.34
C ALA A 96 7.38 4.65 0.87
N THR A 97 7.89 5.35 -0.15
CA THR A 97 9.24 5.17 -0.68
C THR A 97 10.34 5.88 0.10
N ARG A 98 10.02 6.46 1.28
CA ARG A 98 11.00 7.08 2.19
C ARG A 98 11.23 6.27 3.47
N CYS A 99 10.87 5.00 3.46
CA CYS A 99 11.14 4.10 4.57
C CYS A 99 12.60 3.57 4.53
N PRO A 100 13.16 3.09 5.65
CA PRO A 100 14.51 2.51 5.67
C PRO A 100 14.71 1.37 4.66
N GLY A 101 13.66 0.59 4.37
CA GLY A 101 13.68 -0.48 3.37
C GLY A 101 13.75 0.00 1.92
N ALA A 102 13.63 1.31 1.66
CA ALA A 102 13.75 1.86 0.30
C ALA A 102 15.17 1.75 -0.29
N GLN A 103 16.19 1.38 0.50
CA GLN A 103 17.52 1.08 -0.02
C GLN A 103 17.61 -0.31 -0.67
N LYS A 104 16.58 -1.15 -0.53
CA LYS A 104 16.59 -2.51 -1.12
C LYS A 104 16.36 -2.44 -2.63
N PRO A 105 16.96 -3.34 -3.43
CA PRO A 105 16.86 -3.29 -4.88
C PRO A 105 15.47 -3.64 -5.43
N VAL A 106 14.62 -4.35 -4.66
CA VAL A 106 13.26 -4.70 -5.08
C VAL A 106 12.24 -4.15 -4.09
N TRP A 107 11.27 -3.41 -4.61
CA TRP A 107 10.15 -2.89 -3.83
C TRP A 107 8.85 -3.56 -4.26
N VAL A 108 8.06 -4.00 -3.31
CA VAL A 108 6.75 -4.61 -3.54
C VAL A 108 5.70 -3.73 -2.88
N ILE A 109 4.94 -2.99 -3.69
CA ILE A 109 3.83 -2.18 -3.21
C ILE A 109 2.63 -3.11 -3.02
N THR A 110 2.28 -3.37 -1.77
CA THR A 110 1.36 -4.46 -1.44
C THR A 110 -0.11 -4.05 -1.51
N ASP A 111 -0.47 -2.79 -1.28
CA ASP A 111 -1.85 -2.35 -1.04
C ASP A 111 -2.28 -1.16 -1.92
N ALA A 112 -1.81 -1.13 -3.18
CA ALA A 112 -2.31 -0.19 -4.18
C ALA A 112 -3.81 -0.43 -4.43
N ARG A 113 -4.59 0.65 -4.40
CA ARG A 113 -6.07 0.61 -4.52
C ARG A 113 -6.59 1.53 -5.62
N ARG A 114 -5.77 2.47 -6.10
CA ARG A 114 -6.19 3.47 -7.07
C ARG A 114 -5.35 3.35 -8.33
N LYS A 115 -5.96 3.70 -9.47
CA LYS A 115 -5.24 3.80 -10.75
C LYS A 115 -4.09 4.81 -10.65
N THR A 116 -4.27 5.88 -9.88
CA THR A 116 -3.25 6.89 -9.62
C THR A 116 -2.03 6.34 -8.90
N ASP A 117 -2.21 5.37 -7.98
CA ASP A 117 -1.07 4.70 -7.33
C ASP A 117 -0.20 3.99 -8.40
N ILE A 118 -0.85 3.24 -9.30
CA ILE A 118 -0.16 2.53 -10.39
C ILE A 118 0.50 3.52 -11.36
N GLN A 119 -0.19 4.60 -11.72
CA GLN A 119 0.33 5.64 -12.61
C GLN A 119 1.54 6.35 -11.99
N TYR A 120 1.53 6.61 -10.68
CA TYR A 120 2.66 7.21 -9.97
C TYR A 120 3.93 6.37 -10.13
N PHE A 121 3.87 5.08 -9.81
CA PHE A 121 5.05 4.21 -9.89
C PHE A 121 5.50 3.98 -11.34
N ARG A 122 4.57 3.84 -12.28
CA ARG A 122 4.90 3.74 -13.71
C ARG A 122 5.56 5.01 -14.25
N GLY A 123 5.03 6.18 -13.91
CA GLY A 123 5.59 7.46 -14.32
C GLY A 123 6.98 7.70 -13.74
N LYS A 124 7.22 7.29 -12.49
CA LYS A 124 8.50 7.51 -11.80
C LYS A 124 9.59 6.51 -12.17
N PHE A 125 9.24 5.23 -12.37
CA PHE A 125 10.23 4.15 -12.55
C PHE A 125 10.20 3.49 -13.93
N GLY A 126 9.31 3.93 -14.83
CA GLY A 126 9.27 3.48 -16.23
C GLY A 126 9.16 1.95 -16.34
N THR A 127 10.08 1.35 -17.10
CA THR A 127 10.11 -0.11 -17.35
C THR A 127 10.43 -0.95 -16.11
N ARG A 128 10.93 -0.33 -15.04
CA ARG A 128 11.17 -1.01 -13.75
C ARG A 128 9.89 -1.16 -12.93
N ALA A 129 8.82 -0.45 -13.26
CA ALA A 129 7.53 -0.57 -12.59
C ALA A 129 6.66 -1.64 -13.25
N ILE A 130 6.43 -2.75 -12.54
CA ILE A 130 5.64 -3.88 -12.99
C ILE A 130 4.33 -3.89 -12.21
N SER A 131 3.18 -3.96 -12.89
CA SER A 131 1.88 -4.02 -12.22
C SER A 131 1.33 -5.44 -12.24
N VAL A 132 0.98 -5.98 -11.08
CA VAL A 132 0.46 -7.34 -10.93
C VAL A 132 -0.95 -7.28 -10.33
N ARG A 133 -1.93 -7.84 -11.03
CA ARG A 133 -3.32 -7.95 -10.56
C ARG A 133 -3.56 -9.38 -10.07
N VAL A 134 -3.87 -9.54 -8.78
CA VAL A 134 -4.21 -10.84 -8.19
C VAL A 134 -5.73 -10.97 -8.11
N GLU A 135 -6.25 -11.93 -8.87
CA GLU A 135 -7.67 -12.23 -8.95
C GLU A 135 -7.97 -13.62 -8.41
N ALA A 136 -9.17 -13.78 -7.87
CA ALA A 136 -9.71 -15.07 -7.49
C ALA A 136 -11.19 -15.08 -7.80
N GLN A 137 -11.71 -16.24 -8.17
CA GLN A 137 -13.12 -16.45 -8.36
C GLN A 137 -13.90 -16.04 -7.11
N GLU A 138 -15.11 -15.52 -7.31
CA GLU A 138 -15.95 -15.07 -6.21
C GLU A 138 -16.22 -16.19 -5.21
N GLU A 139 -16.48 -17.41 -5.69
CA GLU A 139 -16.68 -18.58 -4.85
C GLU A 139 -15.48 -18.85 -3.93
N VAL A 140 -14.26 -18.76 -4.45
CA VAL A 140 -13.03 -18.91 -3.67
C VAL A 140 -12.92 -17.80 -2.61
N ARG A 141 -13.29 -16.57 -2.95
CA ARG A 141 -13.30 -15.45 -2.00
C ARG A 141 -14.35 -15.67 -0.90
N ARG A 142 -15.54 -16.15 -1.25
CA ARG A 142 -16.62 -16.52 -0.31
C ARG A 142 -16.19 -17.64 0.63
N LYS A 143 -15.57 -18.70 0.11
CA LYS A 143 -14.96 -19.79 0.91
C LYS A 143 -13.91 -19.28 1.91
N ARG A 144 -13.24 -18.16 1.62
CA ARG A 144 -12.29 -17.49 2.52
C ARG A 144 -12.95 -16.45 3.47
N GLY A 145 -14.28 -16.48 3.58
CA GLY A 145 -15.07 -15.58 4.44
C GLY A 145 -15.31 -14.19 3.86
N TRP A 146 -15.23 -14.01 2.53
CA TRP A 146 -15.68 -12.76 1.92
C TRP A 146 -17.21 -12.72 1.85
N VAL A 147 -17.80 -11.68 2.43
CA VAL A 147 -19.22 -11.35 2.29
C VAL A 147 -19.34 -10.08 1.46
N PHE A 148 -20.32 -10.04 0.56
CA PHE A 148 -20.61 -8.82 -0.19
C PHE A 148 -21.16 -7.76 0.77
N THR A 149 -20.56 -6.57 0.74
CA THR A 149 -21.02 -5.40 1.49
C THR A 149 -21.28 -4.29 0.48
N SER A 150 -22.54 -3.87 0.35
CA SER A 150 -22.92 -2.68 -0.41
C SER A 150 -22.33 -1.45 0.30
N GLY A 151 -21.35 -0.78 -0.30
CA GLY A 151 -20.67 0.35 0.33
C GLY A 151 -19.23 0.65 -0.10
N GLY A 152 -18.71 0.00 -1.15
CA GLY A 152 -17.49 0.44 -1.82
C GLY A 152 -16.31 -0.52 -1.66
N GLN A 153 -16.07 -1.32 -2.70
CA GLN A 153 -14.75 -1.89 -2.95
C GLN A 153 -14.06 -1.01 -3.97
N ILE A 154 -13.22 -0.09 -3.50
CA ILE A 154 -12.23 0.56 -4.36
C ILE A 154 -11.28 -0.55 -4.86
N ALA A 155 -11.08 -0.55 -6.18
CA ALA A 155 -10.60 -1.67 -7.01
C ALA A 155 -9.25 -2.26 -6.61
#